data_AF-A0A9X8UQX4-F1
#
_entry.id   AF-A0A9X8UQX4-F1
#
_cell.length_a   1.000
_cell.length_b   1.000
_cell.length_c   1.000
_cell.angle_alpha   90.00
_cell.angle_beta   90.00
_cell.angle_gamma   90.00
#
_symmetry.space_group_name_H-M   'P 1'
#
loop_
_entity.id
_entity.type
_entity.pdbx_description
1 polymer ?
#
loop_
_entity_poly.entity_id
_entity_poly.type
_entity_poly.pdbx_seq_one_letter_code
_entity_poly.pdbx_strand_id
1 'polypeptide(L)'
;MTRMLGQVRIIPFGHARPSEVRNISWLDKPKTDMAREASKSVQDWAQFQQYRGHRITVSKENLHPDNPEGRGTLTVEGVNTHYFVVVPASQQPVQAESLFEGGL
;
A
#
# COMPACT_ATOMS: atom_id res chain seq x y z
N MET A 1 -15.77 -13.88 -6.71
CA MET A 1 -14.81 -12.76 -6.86
C MET A 1 -13.55 -13.13 -6.08
N THR A 2 -12.38 -13.00 -6.70
CA THR A 2 -11.09 -13.39 -6.08
C THR A 2 -10.61 -12.28 -5.15
N ARG A 3 -10.16 -12.65 -3.95
CA ARG A 3 -9.49 -11.72 -3.04
C ARG A 3 -7.98 -11.76 -3.30
N MET A 4 -7.37 -10.58 -3.34
CA MET A 4 -5.93 -10.41 -3.35
C MET A 4 -5.45 -10.02 -1.96
N LEU A 5 -4.21 -10.40 -1.65
CA LEU A 5 -3.51 -10.01 -0.43
C LEU A 5 -2.36 -9.09 -0.81
N GLY A 6 -2.00 -8.20 0.10
CA GLY A 6 -0.82 -7.36 -0.05
C GLY A 6 -0.54 -6.52 1.17
N GLN A 7 0.40 -5.60 0.99
CA GLN A 7 0.92 -4.73 2.04
C GLN A 7 0.80 -3.27 1.62
N VAL A 8 0.33 -2.43 2.53
CA VAL A 8 0.49 -0.99 2.45
C VAL A 8 1.74 -0.61 3.20
N ARG A 9 2.68 0.03 2.51
CA ARG A 9 3.88 0.60 3.13
C ARG A 9 3.66 2.09 3.28
N ILE A 10 3.70 2.58 4.51
CA ILE A 10 3.53 4.00 4.84
C ILE A 10 4.91 4.58 5.08
N ILE A 11 5.31 5.58 4.29
CA ILE A 11 6.68 6.08 4.23
C ILE A 11 6.66 7.59 4.46
N PRO A 12 7.38 8.11 5.47
CA PRO A 12 7.49 9.55 5.67
C PRO A 12 8.20 10.22 4.49
N PHE A 13 7.79 11.43 4.10
CA PHE A 13 8.50 12.15 3.05
C PHE A 13 9.95 12.42 3.45
N GLY A 14 10.89 12.19 2.52
CA GLY A 14 12.32 12.32 2.77
C GLY A 14 12.98 11.09 3.39
N HIS A 15 12.22 10.02 3.67
CA HIS A 15 12.74 8.78 4.24
C HIS A 15 12.66 7.62 3.24
N ALA A 16 13.66 6.74 3.26
CA ALA A 16 13.70 5.54 2.40
C ALA A 16 12.99 4.33 3.01
N ARG A 17 12.74 4.33 4.33
CA ARG A 17 12.17 3.20 5.06
C ARG A 17 10.72 3.50 5.46
N PRO A 18 9.82 2.50 5.37
CA PRO A 18 8.47 2.66 5.87
C PRO A 18 8.47 2.86 7.38
N SER A 19 7.67 3.80 7.86
CA SER A 19 7.35 3.96 9.27
C SER A 19 6.37 2.88 9.75
N GLU A 20 5.55 2.36 8.84
CA GLU A 20 4.57 1.31 9.12
C GLU A 20 4.34 0.43 7.89
N VAL A 21 4.12 -0.87 8.12
CA VAL A 21 3.73 -1.84 7.09
C VAL A 21 2.45 -2.55 7.53
N ARG A 22 1.39 -2.41 6.74
CA ARG A 22 0.07 -2.96 7.06
C ARG A 22 -0.37 -4.00 6.04
N ASN A 23 -0.73 -5.19 6.51
CA ASN A 23 -1.34 -6.20 5.64
C ASN A 23 -2.80 -5.81 5.35
N ILE A 24 -3.18 -5.86 4.07
CA ILE A 24 -4.54 -5.60 3.60
C ILE A 24 -4.99 -6.69 2.64
N SER A 25 -6.31 -6.82 2.49
CA SER A 25 -6.92 -7.67 1.47
C SER A 25 -7.96 -6.87 0.70
N TRP A 26 -8.03 -7.05 -0.62
CA TRP A 26 -9.00 -6.37 -1.47
C TRP A 26 -9.55 -7.33 -2.53
N LEU A 27 -10.67 -6.95 -3.15
CA LEU A 27 -11.23 -7.67 -4.28
C LEU A 27 -10.45 -7.34 -5.55
N ASP A 28 -10.12 -8.36 -6.35
CA ASP A 28 -9.50 -8.17 -7.66
C ASP A 28 -10.36 -7.30 -8.60
N LYS A 29 -11.69 -7.40 -8.45
CA LYS A 29 -12.67 -6.54 -9.14
C LYS A 29 -13.73 -6.03 -8.17
N PRO A 30 -14.04 -4.72 -8.17
CA PRO A 30 -13.46 -3.68 -9.04
C PRO A 30 -12.04 -3.29 -8.63
N LYS A 31 -11.20 -2.88 -9.59
CA LYS A 31 -9.80 -2.45 -9.37
C LYS A 31 -9.66 -1.32 -8.33
N THR A 32 -10.71 -0.52 -8.15
CA THR A 32 -10.78 0.57 -7.17
C THR A 32 -10.85 0.09 -5.71
N ASP A 33 -11.16 -1.19 -5.48
CA ASP A 33 -11.26 -1.77 -4.14
C ASP A 33 -9.92 -1.75 -3.40
N MET A 34 -8.82 -2.01 -4.13
CA MET A 34 -7.46 -1.89 -3.59
C MET A 34 -7.20 -0.50 -3.00
N ALA A 35 -7.50 0.55 -3.77
CA ALA A 35 -7.25 1.92 -3.33
C ALA A 35 -8.14 2.33 -2.16
N ARG A 36 -9.36 1.81 -2.10
CA ARG A 36 -10.30 2.00 -0.99
C ARG A 36 -9.77 1.36 0.30
N GLU A 37 -9.37 0.09 0.25
CA GLU A 37 -8.85 -0.64 1.41
C GLU A 37 -7.50 -0.08 1.87
N ALA A 38 -6.62 0.28 0.93
CA ALA A 38 -5.34 0.90 1.26
C ALA A 38 -5.52 2.26 1.94
N SER A 39 -6.33 3.17 1.38
CA SER A 39 -6.58 4.48 1.98
C SER A 39 -7.18 4.36 3.37
N LYS A 40 -8.10 3.41 3.56
CA LYS A 40 -8.73 3.16 4.87
C LYS A 40 -7.70 2.69 5.89
N SER A 41 -6.86 1.73 5.53
CA SER A 41 -5.80 1.23 6.42
C SER A 41 -4.82 2.33 6.84
N VAL A 42 -4.49 3.26 5.94
CA VAL A 42 -3.60 4.40 6.26
C VAL A 42 -4.30 5.39 7.17
N GLN A 43 -5.57 5.70 6.88
CA GLN A 43 -6.37 6.59 7.70
C GLN A 43 -6.52 6.06 9.13
N ASP A 44 -6.84 4.77 9.30
CA ASP A 44 -6.99 4.14 10.61
C ASP A 44 -5.67 4.21 11.40
N TRP A 45 -4.54 3.87 10.77
CA TRP A 45 -3.23 4.01 11.39
C TRP A 45 -2.94 5.46 11.81
N ALA A 46 -3.14 6.41 10.90
CA ALA A 46 -2.88 7.83 11.16
C ALA A 46 -3.76 8.35 12.30
N GLN A 47 -5.06 8.03 12.31
CA GLN A 47 -6.02 8.55 13.27
C GLN A 47 -5.88 7.92 14.66
N PHE A 48 -5.58 6.63 14.73
CA PHE A 48 -5.58 5.89 15.99
C PHE A 48 -4.20 5.69 16.62
N GLN A 49 -3.12 5.75 15.83
CA GLN A 49 -1.77 5.45 16.32
C GLN A 49 -0.83 6.65 16.30
N GLN A 50 -0.79 7.43 15.21
CA GLN A 50 0.25 8.44 15.01
C GLN A 50 -0.19 9.89 15.27
N TYR A 51 -1.36 10.28 14.78
CA TYR A 51 -1.83 11.67 14.69
C TYR A 51 -3.19 11.85 15.37
N ARG A 52 -3.34 11.27 16.56
CA ARG A 52 -4.60 11.33 17.31
C ARG A 52 -5.03 12.77 17.53
N GLY A 53 -6.29 13.07 17.23
CA GLY A 53 -6.87 14.42 17.40
C GLY A 53 -6.48 15.44 16.33
N HIS A 54 -5.65 15.08 15.35
CA HIS A 54 -5.30 15.96 14.23
C HIS A 54 -6.25 15.76 13.05
N ARG A 55 -6.42 16.82 12.24
CA ARG A 55 -7.10 16.75 10.95
C ARG A 55 -6.24 16.01 9.95
N ILE A 56 -6.74 14.86 9.50
CA ILE A 56 -6.06 13.98 8.56
C ILE A 56 -6.82 13.96 7.24
N THR A 57 -6.10 13.92 6.12
CA THR A 57 -6.66 13.72 4.78
C THR A 57 -5.80 12.70 4.04
N VAL A 58 -6.43 11.71 3.42
CA VAL A 58 -5.75 10.65 2.66
C VAL A 58 -6.17 10.75 1.20
N SER A 59 -5.23 11.08 0.32
CA SER A 59 -5.45 11.07 -1.13
C SER A 59 -5.00 9.75 -1.72
N LYS A 60 -5.86 9.19 -2.58
CA LYS A 60 -5.65 7.92 -3.32
C LYS A 60 -5.70 8.11 -4.84
N GLU A 61 -5.69 9.35 -5.31
CA GLU A 61 -5.91 9.70 -6.73
C GLU A 61 -4.87 9.06 -7.65
N ASN A 62 -3.63 8.91 -7.17
CA ASN A 62 -2.57 8.28 -7.93
C ASN A 62 -2.41 6.79 -7.61
N LEU A 63 -3.24 6.21 -6.74
CA LEU A 63 -3.12 4.82 -6.33
C LEU A 63 -3.95 3.93 -7.28
N HIS A 64 -3.30 3.42 -8.33
CA HIS A 64 -3.95 2.56 -9.31
C HIS A 64 -3.17 1.24 -9.48
N PRO A 65 -3.83 0.07 -9.55
CA PRO A 65 -3.13 -1.20 -9.69
C PRO A 65 -2.36 -1.32 -11.01
N ASP A 66 -2.76 -0.57 -12.04
CA ASP A 66 -2.06 -0.53 -13.34
C ASP A 66 -0.97 0.56 -13.40
N ASN A 67 -0.77 1.32 -12.32
CA ASN A 67 0.30 2.32 -12.23
C ASN A 67 1.32 1.91 -11.15
N PRO A 68 2.45 1.29 -11.54
CA PRO A 68 3.46 0.82 -10.58
C PRO A 68 4.15 1.95 -9.81
N GLU A 69 4.11 3.19 -10.30
CA GLU A 69 4.60 4.38 -9.58
C GLU A 69 3.50 5.04 -8.72
N GLY A 70 2.29 4.48 -8.75
CA GLY A 70 1.12 5.02 -8.07
C GLY A 70 1.28 5.04 -6.57
N ARG A 71 1.27 6.24 -5.97
CA ARG A 71 1.37 6.46 -4.53
C ARG A 71 0.23 7.31 -4.00
N GLY A 72 -0.33 6.91 -2.87
CA GLY A 72 -1.23 7.74 -2.11
C GLY A 72 -0.47 8.70 -1.21
N THR A 73 -1.14 9.76 -0.76
CA THR A 73 -0.54 10.78 0.11
C THR A 73 -1.37 10.93 1.38
N LEU A 74 -0.68 11.05 2.51
CA LEU A 74 -1.23 11.40 3.81
C LEU A 74 -0.87 12.86 4.12
N THR A 75 -1.89 13.67 4.32
CA THR A 75 -1.78 15.07 4.71
C THR A 75 -2.31 15.22 6.13
N VAL A 76 -1.55 15.88 7.00
CA VAL A 76 -1.91 16.16 8.40
C VAL A 76 -1.81 17.67 8.60
N GLU A 77 -2.90 18.29 9.05
CA GLU A 77 -2.98 19.76 9.22
C GLU A 77 -2.56 20.56 7.97
N GLY A 78 -2.90 20.05 6.79
CA GLY A 78 -2.55 20.68 5.51
C GLY A 78 -1.12 20.43 5.02
N VAL A 79 -0.30 19.67 5.76
CA VAL A 79 1.07 19.33 5.38
C VAL A 79 1.16 17.87 4.94
N ASN A 80 1.80 17.62 3.79
CA ASN A 80 2.07 16.26 3.33
C ASN A 80 3.15 15.61 4.21
N THR A 81 2.78 14.62 5.00
CA THR A 81 3.69 13.98 5.97
C THR A 81 4.19 12.63 5.50
N HIS A 82 3.34 11.85 4.86
CA HIS A 82 3.70 10.52 4.35
C HIS A 82 3.15 10.31 2.95
N TYR A 83 3.82 9.46 2.18
CA TYR A 83 3.21 8.77 1.06
C TYR A 83 3.02 7.30 1.40
N PHE A 84 2.15 6.62 0.68
CA PHE A 84 1.95 5.19 0.84
C PHE A 84 1.85 4.49 -0.50
N VAL A 85 2.34 3.25 -0.54
CA VAL A 85 2.33 2.39 -1.72
C VAL A 85 1.72 1.05 -1.36
N VAL A 86 1.05 0.42 -2.33
CA VAL A 86 0.51 -0.94 -2.18
C VAL A 86 1.44 -1.90 -2.90
N VAL A 87 1.86 -2.93 -2.18
CA VAL A 87 2.68 -4.02 -2.70
C VAL A 87 1.82 -5.28 -2.65
N PRO A 88 1.33 -5.80 -3.78
CA PRO A 88 0.67 -7.10 -3.82
C PRO A 88 1.59 -8.16 -3.20
N ALA A 89 1.02 -9.03 -2.37
CA ALA A 89 1.73 -10.23 -1.95
C ALA A 89 1.92 -11.06 -3.21
N SER A 90 3.14 -11.12 -3.72
CA SER A 90 3.48 -12.00 -4.84
C SER A 90 3.01 -13.41 -4.48
N GLN A 91 2.05 -13.92 -5.24
CA GLN A 91 1.63 -15.31 -5.08
C GLN A 91 2.83 -16.19 -5.44
N GLN A 92 3.31 -16.89 -4.41
CA GLN A 92 4.33 -17.94 -4.40
C GLN A 92 5.80 -17.46 -4.50
N PRO A 93 6.69 -17.98 -3.62
CA PRO A 93 8.10 -18.00 -3.94
C PRO A 93 8.25 -18.79 -5.25
N VAL A 94 9.03 -18.26 -6.19
CA VAL A 94 9.42 -19.01 -7.39
C VAL A 94 10.00 -20.33 -6.90
N GLN A 95 9.40 -21.46 -7.25
CA GLN A 95 9.98 -22.76 -6.93
C GLN A 95 11.38 -22.77 -7.54
N ALA A 96 12.40 -23.06 -6.71
CA ALA A 96 13.79 -23.05 -7.11
C ALA A 96 14.08 -23.98 -8.31
N GLU A 97 13.18 -24.90 -8.61
CA GLU A 97 13.21 -25.80 -9.78
C GLU A 97 13.26 -25.03 -11.11
N SER A 98 12.64 -23.83 -11.22
CA SER A 98 12.76 -22.99 -12.43
C SER A 98 14.11 -22.28 -12.59
N LEU A 99 15.01 -22.33 -11.59
CA LEU A 99 16.36 -21.75 -11.70
C LEU A 99 17.40 -22.75 -12.26
N PHE A 100 17.05 -24.04 -12.38
CA PHE A 100 17.97 -25.09 -12.81
C PHE A 100 17.56 -25.79 -14.12
N GLU A 101 16.38 -25.53 -14.69
CA GLU A 101 16.01 -25.98 -16.04
C GLU A 101 16.65 -25.09 -17.13
N GLY A 102 17.98 -25.09 -17.19
CA GLY A 102 18.74 -24.28 -18.15
C GLY A 102 20.11 -24.82 -18.49
N GLY A 103 20.42 -26.07 -18.16
CA GLY A 103 21.70 -26.66 -18.56
C GLY A 103 21.84 -28.11 -18.16
N LEU A 104 21.52 -29.00 -19.10
CA LEU A 104 22.33 -30.16 -19.50
C LEU A 104 22.02 -30.50 -20.96
#